data_AF-A0A2T0WPL5-F1
#
_entry.id   AF-A0A2T0WPL5-F1
#
_cell.length_a   1.000
_cell.length_b   1.000
_cell.length_c   1.000
_cell.angle_alpha   90.00
_cell.angle_beta   90.00
_cell.angle_gamma   90.00
#
_symmetry.space_group_name_H-M   'P 1'
#
loop_
_entity.id
_entity.type
_entity.pdbx_description
1 polymer ?
#
loop_
_entity_poly.entity_id
_entity_poly.type
_entity_poly.pdbx_seq_one_letter_code
_entity_poly.pdbx_strand_id
1 'polypeptide(L)'
;MGKFACYFWTMFFLGFAVPVNAQKVTKDKHVIYVSSISWHTGIVISASSLPGSIWREGDGFSDVPYLEIGLGEADFYPDPKFNLCY
;
A
#
# COMPACT_ATOMS: atom_id res chain seq x y z
N MET A 1 -24.03 28.79 64.19
CA MET A 1 -24.46 28.60 62.78
C MET A 1 -23.77 29.64 61.92
N GLY A 2 -22.98 29.19 60.94
CA GLY A 2 -22.39 30.03 59.91
C GLY A 2 -21.02 30.62 60.24
N LYS A 3 -19.99 30.22 59.49
CA LYS A 3 -19.12 31.09 58.66
C LYS A 3 -17.94 30.30 58.07
N PHE A 4 -17.42 30.83 56.95
CA PHE A 4 -16.14 30.57 56.29
C PHE A 4 -16.04 29.24 55.53
N ALA A 5 -15.46 29.14 54.33
CA ALA A 5 -14.88 30.10 53.39
C ALA A 5 -14.67 29.35 52.05
N CYS A 6 -14.84 30.09 50.96
CA CYS A 6 -14.11 30.01 49.69
C CYS A 6 -13.10 28.84 49.57
N TYR A 7 -13.53 27.69 49.02
CA TYR A 7 -12.59 26.64 48.59
C TYR A 7 -12.39 26.73 47.07
N PHE A 8 -11.39 27.52 46.74
CA PHE A 8 -10.41 27.31 45.67
C PHE A 8 -10.35 25.83 45.22
N TRP A 9 -10.84 25.51 44.01
CA TRP A 9 -10.31 24.36 43.27
C TRP A 9 -10.37 24.58 41.75
N THR A 10 -9.58 25.56 41.30
CA THR A 10 -8.89 25.47 40.02
C THR A 10 -7.94 24.27 40.09
N MET A 11 -8.33 23.10 39.60
CA MET A 11 -7.41 22.05 39.11
C MET A 11 -8.20 20.87 38.54
N PHE A 12 -8.59 20.93 37.28
CA PHE A 12 -8.86 19.71 36.51
C PHE A 12 -8.40 19.87 35.06
N PHE A 13 -7.16 20.33 34.87
CA PHE A 13 -6.45 20.22 33.61
C PHE A 13 -5.02 19.77 33.89
N LEU A 14 -4.88 18.60 34.50
CA LEU A 14 -3.62 17.90 34.53
C LEU A 14 -3.86 16.43 34.22
N GLY A 15 -3.30 15.99 33.10
CA GLY A 15 -2.77 14.63 33.05
C GLY A 15 -3.56 13.61 32.25
N PHE A 16 -3.98 13.93 31.04
CA PHE A 16 -3.88 12.93 29.96
C PHE A 16 -3.02 13.51 28.85
N ALA A 17 -1.72 13.61 29.12
CA ALA A 17 -0.73 13.55 28.06
C ALA A 17 -0.82 12.14 27.48
N VAL A 18 -1.73 11.93 26.54
CA VAL A 18 -1.69 10.76 25.67
C VAL A 18 -0.33 10.82 25.02
N PRO A 19 0.57 9.85 25.23
CA PRO A 19 1.75 9.78 24.41
C PRO A 19 1.22 9.56 23.00
N VAL A 20 1.28 10.59 22.16
CA VAL A 20 1.19 10.41 20.71
C VAL A 20 2.38 9.53 20.39
N ASN A 21 2.13 8.23 20.35
CA ASN A 21 3.07 7.27 19.82
C ASN A 21 3.16 7.63 18.34
N ALA A 22 4.15 8.45 18.01
CA ALA A 22 4.47 8.79 16.65
C ALA A 22 4.86 7.48 15.98
N GLN A 23 3.87 6.81 15.38
CA GLN A 23 4.13 5.67 14.54
C GLN A 23 5.07 6.18 13.47
N LYS A 24 6.31 5.73 13.57
CA LYS A 24 7.34 6.00 12.58
C LYS A 24 6.80 5.35 11.31
N VAL A 25 6.19 6.15 10.44
CA VAL A 25 5.73 5.68 9.13
C VAL A 25 7.00 5.33 8.38
N THR A 26 7.42 4.08 8.50
CA THR A 26 8.44 3.52 7.64
C THR A 26 7.79 3.51 6.27
N LYS A 27 8.24 4.43 5.41
CA LYS A 27 7.83 4.41 4.01
C LYS A 27 8.33 3.08 3.45
N ASP A 28 7.41 2.14 3.25
CA ASP A 28 7.74 0.84 2.70
C ASP A 28 8.38 1.06 1.33
N LYS A 29 9.58 0.50 1.18
CA LYS A 29 10.36 0.61 -0.05
C LYS A 29 10.01 -0.60 -0.90
N HIS A 30 9.33 -0.34 -2.02
CA HIS A 30 9.07 -1.36 -3.03
C HIS A 30 10.05 -1.20 -4.18
N VAL A 31 10.55 -2.33 -4.68
CA VAL A 31 11.35 -2.37 -5.90
C VAL A 31 10.43 -2.75 -7.04
N ILE A 32 10.43 -1.92 -8.07
CA ILE A 32 9.68 -2.12 -9.31
C ILE A 32 10.70 -2.18 -10.42
N TYR A 33 10.64 -3.23 -11.23
CA TYR A 33 11.48 -3.38 -12.41
C TYR A 33 10.67 -3.04 -13.66
N VAL A 34 11.37 -2.57 -14.68
CA VAL A 34 10.79 -2.34 -16.01
C VAL A 34 11.45 -3.34 -16.94
N SER A 35 10.65 -4.21 -17.55
CA SER A 35 11.07 -5.07 -18.65
C SER A 35 10.88 -4.33 -19.96
N SER A 36 11.82 -4.47 -20.88
CA SER A 36 11.69 -3.98 -22.24
C SER A 36 12.31 -5.01 -23.17
N ILE A 37 11.45 -5.64 -23.99
CA ILE A 37 11.87 -6.60 -25.02
C ILE A 37 11.24 -6.21 -26.35
N SER A 38 12.01 -5.54 -27.21
CA SER A 38 11.56 -5.11 -28.53
C SER A 38 10.22 -4.34 -28.49
N TRP A 39 9.11 -5.00 -28.83
CA TRP A 39 7.75 -4.46 -28.86
C TRP A 39 7.03 -4.48 -27.50
N HIS A 40 7.53 -5.22 -26.50
CA HIS A 40 6.88 -5.35 -25.20
C HIS A 40 7.58 -4.53 -24.12
N THR A 41 6.82 -3.74 -23.38
CA THR A 41 7.27 -3.10 -22.14
C THR A 41 6.32 -3.49 -21.01
N GLY A 42 6.88 -4.02 -19.94
CA GLY A 42 6.14 -4.51 -18.78
C GLY A 42 6.68 -3.95 -17.48
N ILE A 43 5.84 -3.99 -16.45
CA ILE A 43 6.24 -3.68 -15.09
C ILE A 43 6.35 -5.00 -14.34
N VAL A 44 7.52 -5.28 -13.77
CA VAL A 44 7.76 -6.49 -13.00
C VAL A 44 7.85 -6.15 -11.52
N ILE A 45 7.05 -6.83 -10.71
CA ILE A 45 6.95 -6.64 -9.25
C ILE A 45 6.94 -7.98 -8.54
N SER A 46 7.36 -7.99 -7.27
CA SER A 46 7.25 -9.21 -6.47
C SER A 46 5.79 -9.51 -6.17
N ALA A 47 5.36 -10.76 -6.37
CA ALA A 47 3.98 -11.18 -6.11
C ALA A 47 3.57 -10.92 -4.66
N SER A 48 4.48 -11.10 -3.70
CA SER A 48 4.25 -10.86 -2.28
C SER A 48 4.07 -9.38 -1.91
N SER A 49 4.45 -8.46 -2.81
CA SER A 49 4.28 -7.00 -2.59
C SER A 49 2.90 -6.50 -3.00
N LEU A 50 2.09 -7.31 -3.69
CA LEU A 50 0.74 -6.96 -4.07
C LEU A 50 -0.26 -7.51 -3.04
N PRO A 51 -0.91 -6.65 -2.23
CA PRO A 51 -1.98 -7.12 -1.39
C PRO A 51 -3.19 -7.52 -2.25
N GLY A 52 -3.91 -8.56 -1.83
CA GLY A 52 -5.12 -9.03 -2.53
C GLY A 52 -6.26 -7.98 -2.60
N SER A 53 -6.18 -6.91 -1.80
CA SER A 53 -7.08 -5.75 -1.92
C SER A 53 -6.86 -4.93 -3.18
N ILE A 54 -5.65 -4.96 -3.75
CA ILE A 54 -5.27 -4.28 -4.99
C ILE A 54 -5.36 -5.24 -6.17
N TRP A 55 -4.93 -6.50 -6.00
CA TRP A 55 -4.82 -7.47 -7.07
C TRP A 55 -5.45 -8.81 -6.67
N ARG A 56 -6.74 -8.95 -6.93
CA ARG A 56 -7.57 -10.08 -6.47
C ARG A 56 -7.22 -11.38 -7.17
N GLU A 57 -6.80 -11.28 -8.42
CA GLU A 57 -6.37 -12.39 -9.28
C GLU A 57 -5.00 -12.94 -8.84
N GLY A 58 -4.29 -12.25 -7.95
CA GLY A 58 -2.95 -12.61 -7.48
C GLY A 58 -2.86 -13.95 -6.79
N ASP A 59 -3.95 -14.38 -6.14
CA ASP A 59 -4.03 -15.69 -5.50
C ASP A 59 -3.76 -16.83 -6.48
N GLY A 60 -4.13 -16.65 -7.75
CA GLY A 60 -3.88 -17.59 -8.84
C GLY A 60 -2.42 -17.70 -9.29
N PHE A 61 -1.56 -16.81 -8.80
CA PHE A 61 -0.13 -16.73 -9.12
C PHE A 61 0.75 -16.81 -7.86
N SER A 62 0.23 -17.41 -6.80
CA SER A 62 0.91 -17.53 -5.51
C SER A 62 2.19 -18.39 -5.54
N ASP A 63 2.41 -19.16 -6.61
CA ASP A 63 3.56 -20.02 -6.84
C ASP A 63 4.71 -19.34 -7.59
N VAL A 64 4.51 -18.13 -8.14
CA VAL A 64 5.55 -17.37 -8.85
C VAL A 64 6.09 -16.20 -8.01
N PRO A 65 7.42 -15.98 -7.99
CA PRO A 65 8.03 -14.94 -7.15
C PRO A 65 7.81 -13.52 -7.68
N TYR A 66 7.62 -13.40 -9.00
CA TYR A 66 7.47 -12.13 -9.70
C TYR A 66 6.31 -12.20 -10.70
N LEU A 67 5.63 -11.08 -10.83
CA LEU A 67 4.56 -10.85 -11.79
C LEU A 67 5.01 -9.78 -12.76
N GLU A 68 4.88 -10.06 -14.06
CA GLU A 68 4.98 -9.07 -15.12
C GLU A 68 3.56 -8.60 -15.48
N ILE A 69 3.32 -7.31 -15.32
CA ILE A 69 2.09 -6.65 -15.74
C ILE A 69 2.43 -5.94 -17.05
N GLY A 70 2.04 -6.58 -18.15
CA GLY A 70 2.18 -6.01 -19.49
C GLY A 70 1.19 -4.86 -19.70
N LEU A 71 1.68 -3.74 -20.23
CA LEU A 71 0.81 -2.68 -20.73
C LEU A 71 0.45 -3.05 -22.18
N GLY A 72 -0.67 -3.74 -22.36
CA GLY A 72 -1.18 -4.02 -23.70
C GLY A 72 -1.58 -2.73 -24.40
N GLU A 73 -1.18 -2.56 -25.66
CA GLU A 73 -1.79 -1.55 -26.51
C GLU A 73 -3.23 -1.94 -26.84
N ALA A 74 -4.14 -0.97 -26.89
CA ALA A 74 -5.56 -1.21 -27.17
C ALA A 74 -5.79 -1.87 -28.54
N ASP A 75 -4.86 -1.70 -29.47
CA ASP A 75 -4.91 -2.33 -30.80
C ASP A 75 -4.52 -3.82 -30.76
N PHE A 76 -3.88 -4.28 -29.68
CA PHE A 76 -3.41 -5.66 -29.50
C PHE A 76 -4.12 -6.40 -28.36
N TYR A 77 -4.82 -5.67 -27.49
CA TYR A 77 -5.64 -6.22 -26.41
C TYR A 77 -7.11 -5.85 -26.64
N PRO A 78 -8.06 -6.80 -26.68
CA PRO A 78 -7.96 -8.15 -26.14
C PRO A 78 -7.93 -9.22 -27.26
N ASP A 79 -6.99 -9.15 -28.21
CA ASP A 79 -6.90 -10.20 -29.23
C ASP A 79 -6.75 -11.57 -28.52
N PRO A 80 -7.64 -12.55 -28.79
CA PRO A 80 -7.62 -13.84 -28.11
C PRO A 80 -6.37 -14.68 -28.43
N LYS A 81 -5.52 -14.24 -29.36
CA LYS A 81 -4.25 -14.89 -29.70
C LYS A 81 -3.10 -14.18 -29.00
N PHE A 82 -2.32 -14.95 -28.23
CA PHE A 82 -1.09 -14.47 -27.62
C PHE A 82 -0.04 -14.20 -28.71
N ASN A 83 0.36 -12.94 -28.89
CA ASN A 83 1.35 -12.54 -29.90
C ASN A 83 2.77 -12.83 -29.40
N LEU A 84 3.38 -13.93 -29.86
CA LEU A 84 4.77 -14.29 -29.55
C LEU A 84 5.80 -13.61 -30.45
N CYS A 85 5.40 -13.02 -31.59
CA CYS A 85 6.31 -12.73 -32.69
C CYS A 85 6.00 -11.45 -33.49
N TYR A 86 5.41 -10.43 -32.88
CA TYR A 86 5.53 -9.08 -33.45
C TYR A 86 6.80 -8.39 -32.97
#